data_AF-A0A970ZDT8-F1
#
_entry.id   AF-A0A970ZDT8-F1
#
_cell.length_a   1.000
_cell.length_b   1.000
_cell.length_c   1.000
_cell.angle_alpha   90.00
_cell.angle_beta   90.00
_cell.angle_gamma   90.00
#
_symmetry.space_group_name_H-M   'P 1'
#
loop_
_entity.id
_entity.type
_entity.pdbx_description
1 polymer ?
#
loop_
_entity_poly.entity_id
_entity_poly.type
_entity_poly.pdbx_seq_one_letter_code
_entity_poly.pdbx_strand_id
1 'polypeptide(L)'
;MGTGQQFVKKIGSFGSFVFLLLFVLFFIICFSSGKDPIPGYESPHEASYYFQNEHTLSELKTELETNVFPHLTGIRDCRVSDGKLVITIESSSFASNRSAILRYYEESLFEFVHA
;
A
#
# COMPACT_ATOMS: atom_id res chain seq x y z
N MET A 1 31.88 -8.64 -38.58
CA MET A 1 31.23 -7.47 -37.94
C MET A 1 29.76 -7.78 -37.78
N GLY A 2 29.27 -7.79 -36.53
CA GLY A 2 28.12 -8.59 -36.10
C GLY A 2 26.76 -8.14 -36.63
N THR A 3 25.96 -9.12 -37.05
CA THR A 3 24.57 -9.01 -37.52
C THR A 3 23.65 -8.24 -36.57
N GLY A 4 23.98 -8.15 -35.27
CA GLY A 4 23.23 -7.37 -34.28
C GLY A 4 23.25 -5.85 -34.50
N GLN A 5 24.30 -5.27 -35.09
CA GLN A 5 24.38 -3.81 -35.30
C GLN A 5 23.39 -3.28 -36.37
N GLN A 6 22.98 -4.13 -37.31
CA GLN A 6 22.03 -3.78 -38.37
C GLN A 6 20.58 -3.75 -37.84
N PHE A 7 20.24 -4.61 -36.88
CA PHE A 7 18.93 -4.59 -36.20
C PHE A 7 18.75 -3.32 -35.35
N VAL A 8 19.79 -2.95 -34.59
CA VAL A 8 19.77 -1.73 -33.75
C VAL A 8 19.70 -0.44 -34.58
N LYS A 9 20.28 -0.42 -35.78
CA LYS A 9 20.14 0.74 -36.70
C LYS A 9 18.75 0.86 -37.34
N LYS A 10 18.04 -0.26 -37.53
CA LYS A 10 16.70 -0.29 -38.16
C LYS A 10 15.59 -0.04 -37.13
N ILE A 11 15.80 -0.46 -35.88
CA ILE A 11 15.11 0.05 -34.68
C ILE A 11 15.73 1.41 -34.34
N GLY A 12 15.58 2.39 -35.24
CA GLY A 12 16.03 3.75 -34.99
C GLY A 12 15.19 4.44 -33.90
N SER A 13 15.22 5.79 -33.93
CA SER A 13 14.47 6.72 -33.06
C SER A 13 13.02 6.28 -32.73
N PHE A 14 12.35 5.59 -33.66
CA PHE A 14 11.00 5.07 -33.49
C PHE A 14 10.87 4.03 -32.35
N GLY A 15 11.82 3.10 -32.22
CA GLY A 15 11.78 2.11 -31.13
C GLY A 15 12.00 2.76 -29.77
N SER A 16 12.87 3.78 -29.71
CA SER A 16 13.06 4.60 -28.51
C SER A 16 11.77 5.36 -28.14
N PHE A 17 11.05 5.91 -29.11
CA PHE A 17 9.79 6.61 -28.85
C PHE A 17 8.69 5.67 -28.36
N VAL A 18 8.55 4.49 -28.98
CA VAL A 18 7.58 3.46 -28.54
C VAL A 18 7.92 2.95 -27.14
N PHE A 19 9.21 2.71 -26.85
CA PHE A 19 9.66 2.34 -25.51
C PHE A 19 9.37 3.44 -24.49
N LEU A 20 9.66 4.70 -24.82
CA LEU A 20 9.39 5.84 -23.94
C LEU A 20 7.89 5.97 -23.66
N LEU A 21 7.05 5.77 -24.68
CA LEU A 21 5.60 5.84 -24.56
C LEU A 21 5.04 4.68 -23.72
N LEU A 22 5.54 3.45 -23.92
CA LEU A 22 5.20 2.30 -23.07
C LEU A 22 5.66 2.51 -21.62
N PHE A 23 6.85 3.09 -21.42
CA PHE A 23 7.38 3.41 -20.10
C PHE A 23 6.51 4.46 -19.41
N VAL A 24 6.11 5.53 -20.10
CA VAL A 24 5.20 6.54 -19.54
C VAL A 24 3.83 5.94 -19.24
N LEU A 25 3.26 5.12 -20.12
CA LEU A 25 2.00 4.41 -19.86
C LEU A 25 2.12 3.49 -18.63
N PHE A 26 3.23 2.78 -18.50
CA PHE A 26 3.51 1.95 -17.33
C PHE A 26 3.53 2.80 -16.05
N PHE A 27 4.23 3.94 -16.06
CA PHE A 27 4.20 4.88 -14.94
C PHE A 27 2.79 5.38 -14.64
N ILE A 28 2.04 5.81 -15.65
CA ILE A 28 0.65 6.26 -15.44
C ILE A 28 -0.20 5.13 -14.84
N ILE A 29 -0.09 3.89 -15.32
CA ILE A 29 -0.86 2.77 -14.75
C ILE A 29 -0.44 2.45 -13.32
N CYS A 30 0.86 2.42 -13.05
CA CYS A 30 1.40 2.16 -11.71
C CYS A 30 1.06 3.26 -10.70
N PHE A 31 1.02 4.53 -11.13
CA PHE A 31 0.80 5.68 -10.24
C PHE A 31 -0.65 6.19 -10.25
N SER A 32 -1.47 5.87 -11.27
CA SER A 32 -2.90 6.24 -11.34
C SER A 32 -3.80 5.27 -10.58
N SER A 33 -3.24 4.17 -10.05
CA SER A 33 -4.00 3.14 -9.33
C SER A 33 -3.99 3.42 -7.84
N GLY A 34 -4.87 4.31 -7.40
CA GLY A 34 -5.10 4.57 -5.99
C GLY A 34 -6.46 5.21 -5.78
N LYS A 35 -7.56 4.51 -6.09
CA LYS A 35 -8.84 4.86 -5.45
C LYS A 35 -8.61 4.70 -3.96
N ASP A 36 -8.94 5.73 -3.19
CA ASP A 36 -8.86 5.61 -1.73
C ASP A 36 -9.73 4.42 -1.30
N PRO A 37 -9.17 3.49 -0.52
CA PRO A 37 -9.85 2.25 -0.14
C PRO A 37 -11.12 2.56 0.67
N ILE A 38 -11.12 3.68 1.41
CA ILE A 38 -12.28 4.23 2.10
C ILE A 38 -12.53 5.64 1.57
N PRO A 39 -13.61 5.88 0.80
CA PRO A 39 -13.89 7.18 0.19
C PRO A 39 -14.10 8.27 1.25
N GLY A 40 -13.31 9.35 1.17
CA GLY A 40 -13.45 10.52 2.05
C GLY A 40 -12.89 10.34 3.47
N TYR A 41 -12.18 9.25 3.73
CA TYR A 41 -11.51 9.02 5.00
C TYR A 41 -10.11 9.64 5.02
N GLU A 42 -9.81 10.38 6.08
CA GLU A 42 -8.48 10.90 6.40
C GLU A 42 -8.09 10.46 7.82
N SER A 43 -6.81 10.13 8.02
CA SER A 43 -6.30 9.80 9.35
C SER A 43 -6.43 11.02 10.27
N PRO A 44 -6.97 10.85 11.50
CA PRO A 44 -7.14 11.97 12.43
C PRO A 44 -5.81 12.54 12.95
N HIS A 45 -4.74 11.73 12.95
CA HIS A 45 -3.41 12.13 13.39
C HIS A 45 -2.31 11.60 12.47
N GLU A 46 -1.15 12.25 12.50
CA GLU A 46 0.05 11.74 11.82
C GLU A 46 0.64 10.53 12.56
N ALA A 47 1.42 9.71 11.86
CA ALA A 47 2.04 8.52 12.44
C ALA A 47 2.91 8.83 13.67
N SER A 48 3.56 9.99 13.69
CA SER A 48 4.38 10.48 14.82
C SER A 48 3.62 10.58 16.15
N TYR A 49 2.30 10.80 16.11
CA TYR A 49 1.44 10.81 17.30
C TYR A 49 1.30 9.42 17.91
N TYR A 50 1.12 8.41 17.06
CA TYR A 50 0.90 7.03 17.48
C TYR A 50 2.17 6.33 17.97
N PHE A 51 3.35 6.84 17.63
CA PHE A 51 4.62 6.36 18.18
C PHE A 51 4.94 6.85 19.60
N GLN A 52 4.16 7.79 20.15
CA GLN A 52 4.52 8.42 21.42
C GLN A 52 4.42 7.47 22.61
N ASN A 53 3.31 6.73 22.75
CA ASN A 53 3.04 5.88 23.90
C ASN A 53 2.06 4.73 23.56
N GLU A 54 1.99 3.67 24.37
CA GLU A 54 1.02 2.58 24.19
C GLU A 54 -0.46 3.04 24.24
N HIS A 55 -0.74 4.15 24.92
CA HIS A 55 -2.07 4.75 24.96
C HIS A 55 -2.52 5.23 23.57
N THR A 56 -1.63 5.91 22.82
CA THR A 56 -1.97 6.41 21.49
C THR A 56 -2.10 5.26 20.49
N LEU A 57 -1.35 4.17 20.65
CA LEU A 57 -1.57 2.91 19.93
C LEU A 57 -2.94 2.28 20.23
N SER A 58 -3.43 2.38 21.46
CA SER A 58 -4.77 1.89 21.84
C SER A 58 -5.88 2.78 21.25
N GLU A 59 -5.65 4.09 21.15
CA GLU A 59 -6.53 4.99 20.41
C GLU A 59 -6.56 4.65 18.92
N LEU A 60 -5.41 4.39 18.29
CA LEU A 60 -5.33 3.93 16.90
C LEU A 60 -6.09 2.61 16.70
N LYS A 61 -5.95 1.67 17.63
CA LYS A 61 -6.73 0.42 17.60
C LYS A 61 -8.23 0.72 17.54
N THR A 62 -8.71 1.57 18.44
CA THR A 62 -10.13 1.92 18.57
C THR A 62 -10.64 2.64 17.33
N GLU A 63 -9.83 3.53 16.77
CA GLU A 63 -10.08 4.22 15.52
C GLU A 63 -10.28 3.20 14.39
N LEU A 64 -9.32 2.27 14.24
CA LEU A 64 -9.35 1.28 13.17
C LEU A 64 -10.58 0.38 13.28
N GLU A 65 -10.92 -0.07 14.49
CA GLU A 65 -12.12 -0.87 14.76
C GLU A 65 -13.42 -0.12 14.44
N THR A 66 -13.45 1.20 14.64
CA THR A 66 -14.66 2.01 14.49
C THR A 66 -14.88 2.49 13.06
N ASN A 67 -13.81 2.93 12.38
CA ASN A 67 -13.93 3.65 11.11
C ASN A 67 -13.29 2.92 9.93
N VAL A 68 -12.35 2.00 10.14
CA VAL A 68 -11.59 1.38 9.04
C VAL A 68 -12.05 -0.06 8.80
N PHE A 69 -12.02 -0.90 9.83
CA PHE A 69 -12.38 -2.32 9.75
C PHE A 69 -13.80 -2.60 9.26
N PRO A 70 -14.83 -1.78 9.55
CA PRO A 70 -16.16 -1.99 8.97
C PRO A 70 -16.20 -1.91 7.43
N HIS A 71 -15.21 -1.27 6.80
CA HIS A 71 -15.07 -1.19 5.35
C HIS A 71 -14.13 -2.26 4.77
N LEU A 72 -13.45 -3.03 5.62
CA LEU A 72 -12.55 -4.11 5.22
C LEU A 72 -13.18 -5.47 5.50
N THR A 73 -12.83 -6.48 4.71
CA THR A 73 -13.36 -7.85 4.88
C THR A 73 -12.24 -8.81 5.27
N GLY A 74 -12.51 -9.72 6.20
CA GLY A 74 -11.54 -10.72 6.66
C GLY A 74 -10.50 -10.23 7.66
N ILE A 75 -10.77 -9.13 8.38
CA ILE A 75 -10.03 -8.79 9.61
C ILE A 75 -10.52 -9.71 10.74
N ARG A 76 -9.61 -10.39 11.42
CA ARG A 76 -9.92 -11.42 12.43
C ARG A 76 -9.65 -10.97 13.85
N ASP A 77 -8.51 -10.33 14.07
CA ASP A 77 -8.08 -9.84 15.38
C ASP A 77 -7.22 -8.59 15.21
N CYS A 78 -7.24 -7.74 16.23
CA CYS A 78 -6.45 -6.52 16.31
C CYS A 78 -6.05 -6.28 17.77
N ARG A 79 -4.74 -6.27 18.04
CA ARG A 79 -4.22 -6.10 19.40
C ARG A 79 -2.93 -5.31 19.42
N VAL A 80 -2.69 -4.62 20.55
CA VAL A 80 -1.41 -3.96 20.80
C VAL A 80 -0.46 -4.98 21.42
N SER A 81 0.75 -5.09 20.86
CA SER A 81 1.82 -5.96 21.36
C SER A 81 3.17 -5.36 20.99
N ASP A 82 4.09 -5.31 21.95
CA ASP A 82 5.47 -4.83 21.75
C ASP A 82 5.56 -3.45 21.06
N GLY A 83 4.70 -2.52 21.47
CA GLY A 83 4.65 -1.17 20.88
C GLY A 83 4.13 -1.10 19.45
N LYS A 84 3.49 -2.16 18.94
CA LYS A 84 2.88 -2.23 17.60
C LYS A 84 1.45 -2.76 17.64
N LEU A 85 0.72 -2.47 16.57
CA LEU A 85 -0.59 -3.04 16.29
C LEU A 85 -0.45 -4.33 15.48
N VAL A 86 -0.69 -5.45 16.14
CA VAL A 86 -0.74 -6.76 15.50
C VAL A 86 -2.14 -6.97 14.93
N ILE A 87 -2.25 -7.01 13.60
CA ILE A 87 -3.50 -7.22 12.88
C ILE A 87 -3.47 -8.59 12.23
N THR A 88 -4.42 -9.44 12.60
CA THR A 88 -4.60 -10.77 12.00
C THR A 88 -5.61 -10.67 10.87
N ILE A 89 -5.20 -11.02 9.66
CA ILE A 89 -6.00 -10.91 8.44
C ILE A 89 -6.09 -12.27 7.76
N GLU A 90 -7.27 -12.59 7.23
CA GLU A 90 -7.46 -13.76 6.37
C GLU A 90 -6.52 -13.76 5.17
N SER A 91 -5.96 -14.93 4.86
CA SER A 91 -5.04 -15.12 3.74
C SER A 91 -5.59 -14.65 2.40
N SER A 92 -6.91 -14.79 2.14
CA SER A 92 -7.56 -14.36 0.89
C SER A 92 -7.66 -12.84 0.72
N SER A 93 -7.67 -12.07 1.81
CA SER A 93 -7.82 -10.60 1.78
C SER A 93 -6.58 -9.85 2.29
N PHE A 94 -5.53 -10.57 2.70
CA PHE A 94 -4.31 -10.01 3.29
C PHE A 94 -3.69 -8.87 2.48
N ALA A 95 -3.39 -9.10 1.19
CA ALA A 95 -2.70 -8.12 0.36
C ALA A 95 -3.53 -6.84 0.20
N SER A 96 -4.83 -6.98 -0.05
CA SER A 96 -5.74 -5.84 -0.22
C SER A 96 -5.87 -5.04 1.08
N ASN A 97 -6.08 -5.71 2.21
CA ASN A 97 -6.27 -5.05 3.51
C ASN A 97 -4.98 -4.39 4.01
N ARG A 98 -3.83 -5.07 3.85
CA ARG A 98 -2.53 -4.47 4.16
C ARG A 98 -2.33 -3.19 3.36
N SER A 99 -2.51 -3.24 2.04
CA SER A 99 -2.39 -2.05 1.20
C SER A 99 -3.40 -0.96 1.55
N ALA A 100 -4.63 -1.32 1.94
CA ALA A 100 -5.65 -0.37 2.33
C ALA A 100 -5.30 0.37 3.63
N ILE A 101 -4.79 -0.34 4.64
CA ILE A 101 -4.38 0.27 5.91
C ILE A 101 -3.13 1.14 5.71
N LEU A 102 -2.14 0.65 4.95
CA LEU A 102 -0.91 1.38 4.65
C LEU A 102 -1.10 2.60 3.73
N ARG A 103 -2.30 2.78 3.17
CA ARG A 103 -2.65 4.00 2.45
C ARG A 103 -2.74 5.20 3.39
N TYR A 104 -3.15 4.98 4.64
CA TYR A 104 -3.44 6.03 5.62
C TYR A 104 -2.42 6.09 6.75
N TYR A 105 -1.74 4.98 7.03
CA TYR A 105 -0.84 4.83 8.17
C TYR A 105 0.53 4.27 7.78
N GLU A 106 1.54 4.58 8.58
CA GLU A 106 2.89 4.05 8.37
C GLU A 106 3.00 2.57 8.74
N GLU A 107 3.78 1.82 7.95
CA GLU A 107 3.99 0.38 8.16
C GLU A 107 4.65 0.04 9.49
N SER A 108 5.50 0.92 10.00
CA SER A 108 6.23 0.77 11.26
C SER A 108 5.30 0.63 12.49
N LEU A 109 4.05 1.10 12.40
CA LEU A 109 3.04 0.97 13.45
C LEU A 109 2.44 -0.44 13.55
N PHE A 110 2.61 -1.28 12.53
CA PHE A 110 1.87 -2.53 12.39
C PHE A 110 2.77 -3.76 12.31
N GLU A 111 2.17 -4.88 12.72
CA GLU A 111 2.62 -6.21 12.39
C GLU A 111 1.42 -6.97 11.79
N PHE A 112 1.53 -7.35 10.53
CA PHE A 112 0.44 -8.06 9.84
C PHE A 112 0.70 -9.57 9.89
N VAL A 113 -0.26 -10.30 10.45
CA VAL A 113 -0.18 -11.75 10.60
C VAL A 113 -1.26 -12.42 9.76
N HIS A 114 -0.90 -13.52 9.10
CA HIS A 114 -1.85 -14.34 8.37
C HIS A 114 -2.63 -15.26 9.32
N ALA A 115 -3.96 -15.26 9.20
CA ALA A 115 -4.83 -16.32 9.73
C ALA A 115 -4.95 -17.50 8.77
#